data_AF-A0AAW4IA61-F1
#
_entry.id   AF-A0AAW4IA61-F1
#
_cell.length_a   1.000
_cell.length_b   1.000
_cell.length_c   1.000
_cell.angle_alpha   90.00
_cell.angle_beta   90.00
_cell.angle_gamma   90.00
#
_symmetry.space_group_name_H-M   'P 1'
#
loop_
_entity.id
_entity.type
_entity.pdbx_description
1 polymer ?
#
loop_
_entity_poly.entity_id
_entity_poly.type
_entity_poly.pdbx_seq_one_letter_code
_entity_poly.pdbx_strand_id
1 'polypeptide(L)'
;MSIQTQFSLLRLQGEPLPQDLAVLLQHQEELQRRTGVLLSTDANWAPWLDTSGLSETERADPEIAANLRAIAEVCSHIAFVVADDEGNYFGYWRGPSSTPIADSVVVQLSNEAQFSVCGTANIAGAILTQCCYGGTFDETRQWFLRLGLTALPAYPYDLGNPQVTPSPAALHEQLFKAYLPEAG
;
A
#
# COMPACT_ATOMS: atom_id res chain seq x y z
N MET A 1 -16.28 14.86 13.80
CA MET A 1 -14.92 14.41 13.48
C MET A 1 -14.69 14.65 12.00
N SER A 2 -13.58 15.24 11.58
CA SER A 2 -13.31 15.46 10.15
C SER A 2 -12.93 14.14 9.47
N ILE A 3 -13.07 14.06 8.14
CA ILE A 3 -12.63 12.89 7.36
C ILE A 3 -11.15 12.59 7.57
N GLN A 4 -10.32 13.64 7.72
CA GLN A 4 -8.89 13.53 7.98
C GLN A 4 -8.59 12.91 9.36
N THR A 5 -9.27 13.38 10.42
CA THR A 5 -9.10 12.80 11.76
C THR A 5 -9.56 11.34 11.79
N GLN A 6 -10.68 11.04 11.14
CA GLN A 6 -11.18 9.66 11.04
C GLN A 6 -10.20 8.76 10.28
N PHE A 7 -9.69 9.21 9.13
CA PHE A 7 -8.74 8.46 8.33
C PHE A 7 -7.43 8.19 9.08
N SER A 8 -6.89 9.22 9.77
CA SER A 8 -5.71 9.07 10.62
C SER A 8 -5.94 8.02 11.71
N LEU A 9 -7.06 8.06 12.42
CA LEU A 9 -7.38 7.07 13.47
C LEU A 9 -7.48 5.64 12.90
N LEU A 10 -8.15 5.47 11.76
CA LEU A 10 -8.43 4.15 11.19
C LEU A 10 -7.27 3.54 10.39
N ARG A 11 -6.44 4.37 9.75
CA ARG A 11 -5.36 3.91 8.85
C ARG A 11 -3.96 4.12 9.40
N LEU A 12 -3.78 5.17 10.18
CA LEU A 12 -2.47 5.61 10.67
C LEU A 12 -2.36 5.51 12.19
N GLN A 13 -3.29 4.82 12.86
CA GLN A 13 -3.30 4.65 14.32
C GLN A 13 -3.32 5.99 15.09
N GLY A 14 -3.89 7.05 14.49
CA GLY A 14 -3.94 8.39 15.07
C GLY A 14 -2.70 9.25 14.83
N GLU A 15 -1.70 8.75 14.08
CA GLU A 15 -0.54 9.56 13.69
C GLU A 15 -0.92 10.66 12.70
N PRO A 16 -0.15 11.77 12.65
CA PRO A 16 -0.39 12.86 11.71
C PRO A 16 -0.45 12.37 10.26
N LEU A 17 -1.41 12.92 9.49
CA LEU A 17 -1.47 12.67 8.05
C LEU A 17 -0.26 13.29 7.36
N PRO A 18 0.44 12.53 6.51
CA PRO A 18 1.35 13.10 5.53
C PRO A 18 0.63 14.13 4.65
N GLN A 19 1.35 15.18 4.25
CA GLN A 19 0.77 16.34 3.56
C GLN A 19 0.04 15.94 2.28
N ASP A 20 0.62 15.03 1.49
CA ASP A 20 0.02 14.57 0.25
C ASP A 20 -1.29 13.85 0.50
N LEU A 21 -1.33 12.96 1.48
CA LEU A 21 -2.54 12.25 1.88
C LEU A 21 -3.63 13.21 2.37
N ALA A 22 -3.27 14.21 3.16
CA ALA A 22 -4.23 15.21 3.63
C ALA A 22 -4.90 15.97 2.47
N VAL A 23 -4.14 16.30 1.44
CA VAL A 23 -4.63 16.94 0.20
C VAL A 23 -5.47 15.97 -0.62
N LEU A 24 -4.97 14.76 -0.88
CA LEU A 24 -5.69 13.73 -1.65
C LEU A 24 -7.05 13.39 -1.03
N LEU A 25 -7.12 13.33 0.30
CA LEU A 25 -8.37 13.09 1.03
C LEU A 25 -9.42 14.19 0.84
N GLN A 26 -9.02 15.43 0.51
CA GLN A 26 -9.95 16.52 0.19
C GLN A 26 -10.48 16.44 -1.24
N HIS A 27 -9.84 15.64 -2.09
CA HIS A 27 -10.13 15.54 -3.53
C HIS A 27 -10.43 14.10 -3.97
N GLN A 28 -10.95 13.25 -3.07
CA GLN A 28 -11.12 11.81 -3.31
C GLN A 28 -11.95 11.47 -4.56
N GLU A 29 -13.05 12.19 -4.79
CA GLU A 29 -13.91 11.94 -5.97
C GLU A 29 -13.14 12.17 -7.27
N GLU A 30 -12.37 13.26 -7.35
CA GLU A 30 -11.57 13.56 -8.53
C GLU A 30 -10.37 12.63 -8.66
N LEU A 31 -9.74 12.26 -7.53
CA LEU A 31 -8.67 11.26 -7.48
C LEU A 31 -9.15 9.93 -8.07
N GLN A 32 -10.29 9.42 -7.57
CA GLN A 32 -10.87 8.16 -8.02
C GLN A 32 -11.24 8.21 -9.50
N ARG A 33 -11.85 9.31 -9.98
CA ARG A 33 -12.16 9.46 -11.41
C ARG A 33 -10.93 9.45 -12.31
N ARG A 34 -9.80 9.98 -11.84
CA ARG A 34 -8.57 10.10 -12.64
C ARG A 34 -7.72 8.84 -12.63
N THR A 35 -7.72 8.11 -11.52
CA THR A 35 -6.71 7.07 -11.24
C THR A 35 -7.31 5.73 -10.87
N GLY A 36 -8.63 5.63 -10.68
CA GLY A 36 -9.29 4.42 -10.17
C GLY A 36 -9.11 4.18 -8.67
N VAL A 37 -8.17 4.87 -8.01
CA VAL A 37 -7.80 4.57 -6.63
C VAL A 37 -8.82 5.06 -5.60
N LEU A 38 -8.91 4.32 -4.51
CA LEU A 38 -9.80 4.55 -3.38
C LEU A 38 -9.00 4.81 -2.09
N LEU A 39 -9.42 5.85 -1.35
CA LEU A 39 -9.00 6.12 0.03
C LEU A 39 -10.20 5.87 0.95
N SER A 40 -10.25 4.74 1.67
CA SER A 40 -11.44 4.37 2.44
C SER A 40 -11.34 4.71 3.94
N THR A 41 -12.42 5.24 4.50
CA THR A 41 -12.62 5.42 5.96
C THR A 41 -13.50 4.34 6.60
N ASP A 42 -13.73 3.20 5.93
CA ASP A 42 -14.45 2.07 6.54
C ASP A 42 -13.59 1.38 7.60
N ALA A 43 -14.08 1.26 8.84
CA ALA A 43 -13.35 0.65 9.94
C ALA A 43 -12.89 -0.79 9.67
N ASN A 44 -13.60 -1.54 8.82
CA ASN A 44 -13.31 -2.94 8.49
C ASN A 44 -12.63 -3.11 7.12
N TRP A 45 -12.14 -2.04 6.50
CA TRP A 45 -11.48 -2.13 5.20
C TRP A 45 -10.14 -2.86 5.31
N ALA A 46 -10.12 -4.10 4.87
CA ALA A 46 -8.93 -4.92 4.67
C ALA A 46 -9.08 -5.84 3.45
N PRO A 47 -9.36 -5.29 2.25
CA PRO A 47 -9.56 -6.10 1.04
C PRO A 47 -8.35 -6.98 0.69
N TRP A 48 -7.14 -6.59 1.08
CA TRP A 48 -5.91 -7.38 0.92
C TRP A 48 -5.87 -8.67 1.76
N LEU A 49 -6.81 -8.88 2.68
CA LEU A 49 -6.96 -10.12 3.45
C LEU A 49 -8.12 -10.99 2.95
N ASP A 50 -8.79 -10.59 1.87
CA ASP A 50 -9.91 -11.36 1.33
C ASP A 50 -9.43 -12.65 0.65
N THR A 51 -9.70 -13.79 1.29
CA THR A 51 -9.42 -15.12 0.78
C THR A 51 -10.69 -15.87 0.34
N SER A 52 -11.79 -15.15 0.13
CA SER A 52 -13.09 -15.74 -0.23
C SER A 52 -13.07 -16.46 -1.58
N GLY A 53 -12.20 -16.04 -2.50
CA GLY A 53 -12.03 -16.62 -3.82
C GLY A 53 -11.33 -17.99 -3.87
N LEU A 54 -10.71 -18.44 -2.77
CA LEU A 54 -10.02 -19.74 -2.74
C LEU A 54 -11.00 -20.91 -2.73
N SER A 55 -10.67 -21.94 -3.49
CA SER A 55 -11.34 -23.25 -3.46
C SER A 55 -11.04 -24.02 -2.17
N GLU A 56 -11.82 -25.06 -1.88
CA GLU A 56 -11.57 -25.94 -0.73
C GLU A 56 -10.22 -26.67 -0.85
N THR A 57 -9.82 -27.07 -2.06
CA THR A 57 -8.53 -27.70 -2.31
C THR A 57 -7.37 -26.75 -2.00
N GLU A 58 -7.46 -25.50 -2.45
CA GLU A 58 -6.43 -24.49 -2.16
C GLU A 58 -6.36 -24.16 -0.67
N ARG A 59 -7.49 -24.12 0.04
CA ARG A 59 -7.51 -23.93 1.49
C ARG A 59 -6.89 -25.09 2.27
N ALA A 60 -6.92 -26.30 1.71
CA ALA A 60 -6.34 -27.48 2.32
C ALA A 60 -4.84 -27.64 2.01
N ASP A 61 -4.30 -26.90 1.05
CA ASP A 61 -2.89 -26.94 0.69
C ASP A 61 -2.04 -26.24 1.79
N PRO A 62 -1.11 -26.98 2.45
CA PRO A 62 -0.27 -26.41 3.50
C PRO A 62 0.63 -25.26 3.03
N GLU A 63 1.06 -25.28 1.76
CA GLU A 63 1.89 -24.22 1.18
C GLU A 63 1.07 -22.93 1.02
N ILE A 64 -0.15 -23.05 0.50
CA ILE A 64 -1.07 -21.91 0.38
C ILE A 64 -1.43 -21.37 1.78
N ALA A 65 -1.73 -22.24 2.74
CA ALA A 65 -2.02 -21.84 4.11
C ALA A 65 -0.83 -21.08 4.76
N ALA A 66 0.40 -21.57 4.56
CA ALA A 66 1.62 -20.90 5.04
C ALA A 66 1.80 -19.52 4.38
N ASN A 67 1.57 -19.44 3.06
CA ASN A 67 1.69 -18.19 2.28
C ASN A 67 0.66 -17.15 2.74
N LEU A 68 -0.62 -17.53 2.86
CA LEU A 68 -1.68 -16.64 3.35
C LEU A 68 -1.40 -16.10 4.75
N ARG A 69 -0.88 -16.96 5.63
CA ARG A 69 -0.50 -16.56 6.99
C ARG A 69 0.68 -15.58 6.96
N ALA A 70 1.70 -15.83 6.14
CA ALA A 70 2.83 -14.93 5.98
C ALA A 70 2.40 -13.56 5.43
N ILE A 71 1.55 -13.53 4.40
CA ILE A 71 0.98 -12.29 3.83
C ILE A 71 0.21 -11.52 4.91
N ALA A 72 -0.71 -12.20 5.63
CA ALA A 72 -1.52 -11.54 6.66
C ALA A 72 -0.66 -10.87 7.75
N GLU A 73 0.43 -11.53 8.14
CA GLU A 73 1.37 -10.97 9.13
C GLU A 73 2.18 -9.81 8.57
N VAL A 74 2.72 -9.89 7.35
CA VAL A 74 3.40 -8.75 6.71
C VAL A 74 2.46 -7.57 6.55
N CYS A 75 1.21 -7.81 6.14
CA CYS A 75 0.17 -6.79 6.04
C CYS A 75 -0.11 -6.09 7.39
N SER A 76 0.03 -6.78 8.52
CA SER A 76 -0.12 -6.17 9.85
C SER A 76 0.98 -5.13 10.17
N HIS A 77 2.11 -5.19 9.46
CA HIS A 77 3.21 -4.24 9.56
C HIS A 77 3.11 -3.08 8.56
N ILE A 78 2.04 -3.02 7.76
CA ILE A 78 1.79 -1.97 6.76
C ILE A 78 0.57 -1.15 7.17
N ALA A 79 0.74 0.17 7.21
CA ALA A 79 -0.40 1.09 7.29
C ALA A 79 -0.93 1.34 5.88
N PHE A 80 -1.83 0.48 5.39
CA PHE A 80 -2.46 0.63 4.08
C PHE A 80 -3.39 1.83 4.05
N VAL A 81 -3.33 2.58 2.95
CA VAL A 81 -4.11 3.82 2.76
C VAL A 81 -4.82 3.88 1.40
N VAL A 82 -4.35 3.13 0.40
CA VAL A 82 -4.86 3.15 -0.97
C VAL A 82 -5.16 1.73 -1.43
N ALA A 83 -6.26 1.56 -2.15
CA ALA A 83 -6.49 0.42 -3.04
C ALA A 83 -6.76 0.94 -4.46
N ASP A 84 -6.24 0.30 -5.49
CA ASP A 84 -6.64 0.55 -6.88
C ASP A 84 -7.68 -0.49 -7.37
N ASP A 85 -8.13 -0.34 -8.61
CA ASP A 85 -9.11 -1.22 -9.25
C ASP A 85 -8.50 -2.50 -9.83
N GLU A 86 -7.18 -2.60 -9.88
CA GLU A 86 -6.43 -3.78 -10.32
C GLU A 86 -6.09 -4.74 -9.17
N GLY A 87 -6.41 -4.36 -7.92
CA GLY A 87 -6.15 -5.16 -6.72
C GLY A 87 -4.77 -4.92 -6.11
N ASN A 88 -4.12 -3.80 -6.42
CA ASN A 88 -2.93 -3.34 -5.74
C ASN A 88 -3.28 -2.45 -4.55
N TYR A 89 -2.44 -2.53 -3.52
CA TYR A 89 -2.61 -1.78 -2.28
C TYR A 89 -1.33 -1.04 -1.93
N PHE A 90 -1.45 0.22 -1.53
CA PHE A 90 -0.30 1.04 -1.13
C PHE A 90 -0.42 1.49 0.31
N GLY A 91 0.72 1.56 0.99
CA GLY A 91 0.78 1.94 2.39
C GLY A 91 2.18 2.26 2.86
N TYR A 92 2.29 2.51 4.16
CA TYR A 92 3.55 2.83 4.82
C TYR A 92 4.11 1.59 5.51
N TRP A 93 5.37 1.24 5.22
CA TRP A 93 6.05 0.16 5.89
C TRP A 93 6.50 0.58 7.29
N ARG A 94 5.78 0.10 8.30
CA ARG A 94 6.14 0.28 9.71
C ARG A 94 7.11 -0.82 10.16
N GLY A 95 7.01 -2.00 9.56
CA GLY A 95 7.82 -3.16 9.87
C GLY A 95 7.66 -3.66 11.32
N PRO A 96 8.45 -4.66 11.72
CA PRO A 96 8.42 -5.22 13.07
C PRO A 96 8.76 -4.20 14.17
N SER A 97 9.54 -3.17 13.83
CA SER A 97 9.95 -2.11 14.76
C SER A 97 8.91 -1.00 14.93
N SER A 98 7.77 -1.07 14.23
CA SER A 98 6.70 -0.06 14.29
C SER A 98 7.17 1.37 13.97
N THR A 99 8.00 1.51 12.93
CA THR A 99 8.48 2.80 12.40
C THR A 99 7.33 3.81 12.28
N PRO A 100 7.51 5.06 12.74
CA PRO A 100 6.50 6.12 12.59
C PRO A 100 6.16 6.37 11.11
N ILE A 101 4.93 6.84 10.84
CA ILE A 101 4.48 7.11 9.46
C ILE A 101 5.37 8.14 8.76
N ALA A 102 5.85 9.15 9.49
CA ALA A 102 6.73 10.19 8.96
C ALA A 102 8.09 9.67 8.46
N ASP A 103 8.56 8.55 9.02
CA ASP A 103 9.86 7.94 8.71
C ASP A 103 9.73 6.67 7.86
N SER A 104 8.49 6.26 7.55
CA SER A 104 8.21 5.02 6.82
C SER A 104 8.36 5.21 5.31
N VAL A 105 8.84 4.17 4.63
CA VAL A 105 8.83 4.13 3.15
C VAL A 105 7.46 3.71 2.63
N VAL A 106 7.14 4.11 1.41
CA VAL A 106 5.94 3.65 0.71
C VAL A 106 6.18 2.28 0.08
N VAL A 107 5.24 1.36 0.31
CA VAL A 107 5.28 0.00 -0.19
C VAL A 107 3.97 -0.36 -0.90
N GLN A 108 4.07 -1.38 -1.74
CA GLN A 108 2.95 -1.96 -2.47
C GLN A 108 2.80 -3.44 -2.08
N LEU A 109 1.55 -3.88 -2.00
CA LEU A 109 1.14 -5.26 -2.19
C LEU A 109 0.45 -5.35 -3.54
N SER A 110 0.97 -6.17 -4.46
CA SER A 110 0.36 -6.37 -5.77
C SER A 110 -0.80 -7.37 -5.72
N ASN A 111 -1.60 -7.39 -6.79
CA ASN A 111 -2.64 -8.39 -6.99
C ASN A 111 -2.11 -9.85 -7.12
N GLU A 112 -0.82 -10.02 -7.40
CA GLU A 112 -0.11 -11.30 -7.37
C GLU A 112 0.43 -11.65 -5.97
N ALA A 113 -0.03 -10.95 -4.93
CA ALA A 113 0.41 -11.11 -3.55
C ALA A 113 1.92 -10.91 -3.32
N GLN A 114 2.55 -10.06 -4.13
CA GLN A 114 3.96 -9.71 -4.00
C GLN A 114 4.14 -8.36 -3.31
N PHE A 115 5.11 -8.27 -2.42
CA PHE A 115 5.46 -7.02 -1.77
C PHE A 115 6.64 -6.33 -2.45
N SER A 116 6.54 -5.01 -2.61
CA SER A 116 7.64 -4.20 -3.14
C SER A 116 7.73 -2.84 -2.44
N VAL A 117 8.90 -2.23 -2.53
CA VAL A 117 9.11 -0.84 -2.11
C VAL A 117 8.94 0.06 -3.32
N CYS A 118 8.06 1.05 -3.25
CA CYS A 118 7.70 1.86 -4.43
C CYS A 118 8.82 2.81 -4.87
N GLY A 119 9.75 3.16 -3.99
CA GLY A 119 10.85 4.08 -4.32
C GLY A 119 10.43 5.56 -4.44
N THR A 120 9.17 5.88 -4.14
CA THR A 120 8.64 7.24 -4.15
C THR A 120 8.71 7.88 -2.77
N ALA A 121 8.72 9.21 -2.73
CA ALA A 121 8.78 9.96 -1.47
C ALA A 121 7.47 9.92 -0.67
N ASN A 122 6.34 9.64 -1.33
CA ASN A 122 5.00 9.70 -0.74
C ASN A 122 3.96 8.91 -1.56
N ILE A 123 2.71 8.90 -1.08
CA ILE A 123 1.61 8.12 -1.65
C ILE A 123 1.15 8.70 -2.99
N ALA A 124 1.11 10.04 -3.13
CA ALA A 124 0.80 10.66 -4.41
C ALA A 124 1.81 10.24 -5.50
N GLY A 125 3.09 10.16 -5.17
CA GLY A 125 4.13 9.64 -6.05
C GLY A 125 3.89 8.17 -6.42
N ALA A 126 3.54 7.32 -5.43
CA ALA A 126 3.28 5.91 -5.68
C ALA A 126 2.09 5.72 -6.63
N ILE A 127 0.95 6.38 -6.38
CA ILE A 127 -0.23 6.38 -7.26
C ILE A 127 0.17 6.81 -8.69
N LEU A 128 0.96 7.88 -8.79
CA LEU A 128 1.37 8.40 -10.09
C LEU A 128 2.20 7.38 -10.89
N THR A 129 3.10 6.65 -10.23
CA THR A 129 4.01 5.70 -10.90
C THR A 129 3.41 4.33 -11.14
N GLN A 130 2.41 3.93 -10.35
CA GLN A 130 1.85 2.57 -10.36
C GLN A 130 0.46 2.50 -11.00
N CYS A 131 -0.29 3.61 -10.99
CA CYS A 131 -1.68 3.63 -11.48
C CYS A 131 -1.86 4.53 -12.71
N CYS A 132 -0.82 5.25 -13.17
CA CYS A 132 -0.90 6.15 -14.32
C CYS A 132 0.12 5.79 -15.39
N TYR A 133 -0.35 5.61 -16.63
CA TYR A 133 0.44 5.14 -17.75
C TYR A 133 0.27 6.03 -18.97
N GLY A 134 1.36 6.27 -19.72
CA GLY A 134 1.32 7.12 -20.90
C GLY A 134 0.81 8.52 -20.58
N GLY A 135 -0.18 9.01 -21.34
CA GLY A 135 -0.71 10.38 -21.19
C GLY A 135 -1.37 10.67 -19.83
N THR A 136 -1.88 9.65 -19.14
CA THR A 136 -2.53 9.87 -17.82
C THR A 136 -1.53 10.21 -16.73
N PHE A 137 -0.26 9.84 -16.88
CA PHE A 137 0.81 10.24 -15.97
C PHE A 137 0.99 11.76 -15.97
N ASP A 138 1.21 12.36 -17.13
CA ASP A 138 1.47 13.80 -17.22
C ASP A 138 0.27 14.63 -16.76
N GLU A 139 -0.94 14.23 -17.15
CA GLU A 139 -2.17 14.90 -16.74
C GLU A 139 -2.40 14.85 -15.23
N THR A 140 -2.22 13.67 -14.61
CA THR A 140 -2.38 13.48 -13.17
C THR A 140 -1.28 14.19 -12.39
N ARG A 141 -0.04 14.14 -12.87
CA ARG A 141 1.08 14.86 -12.27
C ARG A 141 0.84 16.37 -12.27
N GLN A 142 0.40 16.94 -13.40
CA GLN A 142 0.04 18.36 -13.48
C GLN A 142 -1.11 18.73 -12.54
N TRP A 143 -2.08 17.84 -12.39
CA TRP A 143 -3.16 18.04 -11.44
C TRP A 143 -2.65 18.04 -9.98
N PHE A 144 -1.84 17.07 -9.58
CA PHE A 144 -1.21 17.04 -8.26
C PHE A 144 -0.37 18.30 -7.98
N LEU A 145 0.40 18.78 -8.97
CA LEU A 145 1.14 20.04 -8.85
C LEU A 145 0.23 21.24 -8.61
N ARG A 146 -0.93 21.32 -9.28
CA ARG A 146 -1.93 22.38 -9.03
C ARG A 146 -2.55 22.32 -7.64
N LEU A 147 -2.59 21.12 -7.03
CA LEU A 147 -3.00 20.94 -5.63
C LEU A 147 -1.87 21.28 -4.63
N GLY A 148 -0.69 21.68 -5.11
CA GLY A 148 0.45 22.03 -4.27
C GLY A 148 1.32 20.85 -3.85
N LEU A 149 1.13 19.67 -4.46
CA LEU A 149 1.99 18.50 -4.22
C LEU A 149 3.25 18.62 -5.06
N THR A 150 4.41 18.75 -4.43
CA THR A 150 5.68 19.07 -5.11
C THR A 150 6.69 17.93 -5.09
N ALA A 151 6.63 17.04 -4.09
CA ALA A 151 7.48 15.86 -3.99
C ALA A 151 6.93 14.72 -4.88
N LEU A 152 6.96 14.91 -6.19
CA LEU A 152 6.43 13.98 -7.19
C LEU A 152 7.54 13.53 -8.15
N PRO A 153 7.56 12.27 -8.58
CA PRO A 153 8.45 11.79 -9.65
C PRO A 153 8.34 12.65 -10.92
N ALA A 154 9.46 12.91 -11.59
CA ALA A 154 9.45 13.63 -12.87
C ALA A 154 8.98 12.74 -14.02
N TYR A 155 9.26 11.43 -13.93
CA TYR A 155 8.92 10.41 -14.92
C TYR A 155 8.46 9.11 -14.21
N PRO A 156 7.74 8.19 -14.88
CA PRO A 156 7.24 6.96 -14.24
C PRO A 156 8.31 6.10 -13.55
N TYR A 157 9.54 6.13 -14.06
CA TYR A 157 10.67 5.34 -13.55
C TYR A 157 11.67 6.17 -12.74
N ASP A 158 11.33 7.41 -12.41
CA ASP A 158 12.12 8.28 -11.53
C ASP A 158 11.90 7.88 -10.06
N LEU A 159 12.40 6.69 -9.74
CA LEU A 159 12.22 6.01 -8.46
C LEU A 159 13.54 5.94 -7.71
N GLY A 160 13.50 6.26 -6.42
CA GLY A 160 14.57 5.93 -5.50
C GLY A 160 14.62 4.42 -5.20
N ASN A 161 15.69 3.99 -4.53
CA ASN A 161 15.84 2.62 -4.05
C ASN A 161 16.09 2.58 -2.55
N PRO A 162 15.12 3.04 -1.72
CA PRO A 162 15.32 3.11 -0.29
C PRO A 162 15.49 1.70 0.29
N GLN A 163 16.55 1.52 1.06
CA GLN A 163 16.84 0.25 1.71
C GLN A 163 16.13 0.20 3.06
N VAL A 164 15.30 -0.82 3.26
CA VAL A 164 14.64 -1.11 4.53
C VAL A 164 14.98 -2.53 4.96
N THR A 165 15.21 -2.73 6.25
CA THR A 165 15.59 -4.04 6.80
C THR A 165 14.76 -4.35 8.04
N PRO A 166 13.99 -5.46 8.04
CA PRO A 166 13.68 -6.27 6.86
C PRO A 166 12.84 -5.48 5.85
N SER A 167 12.97 -5.81 4.56
CA SER A 167 11.97 -5.37 3.58
C SER A 167 10.70 -6.23 3.74
N PRO A 168 9.53 -5.75 3.31
CA PRO A 168 8.31 -6.55 3.42
C PRO A 168 8.41 -7.87 2.65
N ALA A 169 9.06 -7.87 1.48
CA ALA A 169 9.33 -9.08 0.70
C ALA A 169 10.26 -10.07 1.44
N ALA A 170 11.33 -9.56 2.07
CA ALA A 170 12.23 -10.40 2.85
C ALA A 170 11.55 -10.98 4.10
N LEU A 171 10.72 -10.18 4.78
CA LEU A 171 9.94 -10.65 5.92
C LEU A 171 8.92 -11.70 5.48
N HIS A 172 8.24 -11.49 4.36
CA HIS A 172 7.32 -12.45 3.77
C HIS A 172 8.00 -13.81 3.54
N GLU A 173 9.16 -13.81 2.87
CA GLU A 173 9.92 -15.04 2.60
C GLU A 173 10.35 -15.74 3.89
N GLN A 174 10.80 -14.99 4.89
CA GLN A 174 11.17 -15.54 6.20
C GLN A 174 9.97 -16.21 6.89
N LEU A 175 8.82 -15.53 6.93
CA LEU A 175 7.61 -16.03 7.57
C LEU A 175 7.03 -17.23 6.84
N PHE A 176 6.99 -17.19 5.51
CA PHE A 176 6.55 -18.31 4.69
C PHE A 176 7.36 -19.58 4.99
N LYS A 177 8.70 -19.47 5.00
CA LYS A 177 9.59 -20.58 5.39
C LYS A 177 9.34 -21.08 6.81
N ALA A 178 9.06 -20.18 7.75
CA ALA A 178 8.76 -20.54 9.14
C ALA A 178 7.38 -21.20 9.31
N TYR A 179 6.45 -20.95 8.38
CA TYR A 179 5.08 -21.49 8.41
C TYR A 179 4.91 -22.74 7.57
N LEU A 180 5.84 -23.04 6.67
CA LEU A 180 5.87 -24.33 6.01
C LEU A 180 6.07 -25.45 7.06
N PRO A 181 5.19 -26.47 7.08
CA PRO A 181 5.40 -27.63 7.92
C PRO A 181 6.71 -28.34 7.53
N GLU A 182 7.46 -28.82 8.51
CA GLU A 182 8.63 -29.67 8.23
C GLU A 182 8.18 -30.88 7.41
N ALA A 183 8.92 -31.19 6.34
CA ALA A 183 8.71 -32.43 5.60
C ALA A 183 9.02 -33.60 6.54
N GLY A 184 7.97 -34.23 7.06
CA GLY A 184 8.06 -35.44 7.88
C GLY A 184 8.58 -36.66 7.13
#